data_AF-A0A3R7PXF1-F1
#
_entry.id   AF-A0A3R7PXF1-F1
#
_cell.length_a   1.000
_cell.length_b   1.000
_cell.length_c   1.000
_cell.angle_alpha   90.00
_cell.angle_beta   90.00
_cell.angle_gamma   90.00
#
_symmetry.space_group_name_H-M   'P 1'
#
loop_
_entity.id
_entity.type
_entity.pdbx_description
1 polymer ?
#
loop_
_entity_poly.entity_id
_entity_poly.type
_entity_poly.pdbx_seq_one_letter_code
_entity_poly.pdbx_strand_id
1 'polypeptide(L)'
;MRLAVRRGGRLLRPAGFARRVSSAAEPQGERGFFSVLRRGPRSRAELWGLCLGCSVFPLSVALLNWYDRQKEEAPPPELAPDFHSTQSVAMAPKQQLGGPFRLRDSRTGAYVTDQELFQNHWTLLYFGFSKCAEVCPSTLQFITELMRACDAKLTDSTAAEVAKLQAVFLSIDSFRDTPEVLEKYIAKYDPRLRALCGTAGEVRQAANAWRVYYSSVEETDEEREAREAKGIPEVYLDDTYQFDHSCAIYLVGPDGKMKDFFFKEMGLEDAVSRLEVHFADIYGFKDTR
;
A
#
# COMPACT_ATOMS: atom_id res chain seq x y z
N MET A 1 33.91 54.60 16.54
CA MET A 1 34.84 54.05 15.51
C MET A 1 34.17 52.81 14.94
N ARG A 2 33.64 52.82 13.70
CA ARG A 2 34.30 52.42 12.43
C ARG A 2 35.09 51.10 12.59
N LEU A 3 34.98 50.04 11.78
CA LEU A 3 34.38 49.71 10.48
C LEU A 3 34.54 48.15 10.36
N ALA A 4 33.51 47.40 9.96
CA ALA A 4 33.35 46.70 8.68
C ALA A 4 34.24 45.48 8.38
N VAL A 5 33.61 44.40 7.89
CA VAL A 5 33.80 43.67 6.60
C VAL A 5 33.19 42.25 6.74
N ARG A 6 32.04 41.93 6.08
CA ARG A 6 31.84 41.27 4.74
C ARG A 6 32.25 39.78 4.75
N ARG A 7 31.59 38.76 4.18
CA ARG A 7 30.49 38.43 3.23
C ARG A 7 29.97 37.04 3.69
N GLY A 8 28.85 36.43 3.33
CA GLY A 8 27.83 36.57 2.28
C GLY A 8 27.26 35.15 2.05
N GLY A 9 25.94 34.99 1.98
CA GLY A 9 25.34 33.67 1.76
C GLY A 9 23.82 33.70 1.57
N ARG A 10 23.42 33.39 0.33
CA ARG A 10 22.23 32.61 -0.10
C ARG A 10 20.78 33.11 0.16
N LEU A 11 20.00 32.93 -0.93
CA LEU A 11 18.59 32.48 -1.04
C LEU A 11 17.45 33.49 -1.25
N LEU A 12 16.76 33.23 -2.39
CA LEU A 12 15.30 33.17 -2.62
C LEU A 12 14.46 34.46 -2.77
N ARG A 13 13.75 34.49 -3.92
CA ARG A 13 12.49 35.18 -4.32
C ARG A 13 11.34 35.04 -3.28
N PRO A 14 10.11 35.61 -3.40
CA PRO A 14 9.45 36.41 -4.48
C PRO A 14 8.54 37.59 -3.98
N ALA A 15 7.64 38.08 -4.86
CA ALA A 15 6.42 38.89 -4.63
C ALA A 15 6.65 40.39 -4.31
N GLY A 16 6.05 41.38 -4.97
CA GLY A 16 4.79 41.45 -5.70
C GLY A 16 3.78 42.24 -4.86
N PHE A 17 3.71 43.57 -4.97
CA PHE A 17 2.45 44.34 -4.86
C PHE A 17 2.60 45.84 -5.16
N ALA A 18 1.70 46.30 -6.02
CA ALA A 18 1.07 47.61 -6.16
C ALA A 18 1.75 48.92 -5.69
N ARG A 19 1.75 49.90 -6.59
CA ARG A 19 1.26 51.25 -6.23
C ARG A 19 0.42 51.85 -7.35
N ARG A 20 -0.86 52.06 -7.04
CA ARG A 20 -1.73 53.02 -7.73
C ARG A 20 -1.18 54.42 -7.50
N VAL A 21 -1.18 55.23 -8.56
CA VAL A 21 -1.30 56.68 -8.44
C VAL A 21 -2.54 57.08 -9.24
N SER A 22 -3.43 57.76 -8.53
CA SER A 22 -4.67 58.37 -8.98
C SER A 22 -4.43 59.81 -9.45
N SER A 23 -5.46 60.37 -10.10
CA SER A 23 -5.75 61.80 -10.30
C SER A 23 -5.23 62.38 -11.62
N ALA A 24 -6.06 62.41 -12.68
CA ALA A 24 -7.03 63.47 -13.04
C ALA A 24 -6.31 64.71 -13.63
N ALA A 25 -6.69 65.33 -14.74
CA ALA A 25 -7.97 65.46 -15.43
C ALA A 25 -7.71 65.85 -16.92
N GLU A 26 -8.36 65.21 -17.89
CA GLU A 26 -9.40 65.80 -18.80
C GLU A 26 -8.87 66.62 -20.01
N PRO A 27 -9.67 66.85 -21.07
CA PRO A 27 -10.05 65.90 -22.11
C PRO A 27 -9.58 66.39 -23.51
N GLN A 28 -9.65 65.55 -24.54
CA GLN A 28 -10.08 65.92 -25.91
C GLN A 28 -9.59 64.91 -26.97
N GLY A 29 -10.56 64.39 -27.73
CA GLY A 29 -10.35 64.01 -29.12
C GLY A 29 -10.35 62.52 -29.41
N GLU A 30 -11.53 61.91 -29.41
CA GLU A 30 -11.79 60.67 -30.13
C GLU A 30 -11.18 60.72 -31.54
N ARG A 31 -10.27 59.79 -31.84
CA ARG A 31 -9.92 59.45 -33.22
C ARG A 31 -10.10 57.96 -33.39
N GLY A 32 -11.34 57.59 -33.73
CA GLY A 32 -11.70 56.22 -34.07
C GLY A 32 -10.86 55.69 -35.24
N PHE A 33 -10.56 54.38 -35.16
CA PHE A 33 -9.93 53.53 -36.17
C PHE A 33 -10.47 53.76 -37.60
N PHE A 34 -11.74 54.15 -37.73
CA PHE A 34 -12.40 54.46 -39.00
C PHE A 34 -11.92 55.76 -39.69
N SER A 35 -11.18 56.63 -39.01
CA SER A 35 -10.64 57.87 -39.62
C SER A 35 -9.41 57.62 -40.50
N VAL A 36 -8.75 56.47 -40.36
CA VAL A 36 -7.56 56.08 -41.15
C VAL A 36 -7.95 55.60 -42.56
N LEU A 37 -9.12 54.99 -42.73
CA LEU A 37 -9.62 54.50 -44.02
C LEU A 37 -9.95 55.62 -45.02
N ARG A 38 -10.25 56.85 -44.56
CA ARG A 38 -10.70 57.95 -45.44
C ARG A 38 -9.60 58.96 -45.84
N ARG A 39 -8.40 58.88 -45.25
CA ARG A 39 -7.32 59.88 -45.44
C ARG A 39 -6.02 59.35 -46.04
N GLY A 40 -5.95 58.05 -46.35
CA GLY A 40 -4.73 57.41 -46.82
C GLY A 40 -3.65 57.32 -45.72
N PRO A 41 -2.68 56.41 -45.86
CA PRO A 41 -1.62 56.21 -44.87
C PRO A 41 -0.72 57.45 -44.81
N ARG A 42 -0.51 58.01 -43.62
CA ARG A 42 0.31 59.22 -43.42
C ARG A 42 1.77 58.91 -43.09
N SER A 43 2.09 57.65 -42.80
CA SER A 43 3.46 57.20 -42.53
C SER A 43 3.76 55.84 -43.15
N ARG A 44 5.06 55.55 -43.36
CA ARG A 44 5.50 54.23 -43.86
C ARG A 44 5.04 53.10 -42.93
N ALA A 45 5.03 53.32 -41.61
CA ALA A 45 4.58 52.33 -40.64
C ALA A 45 3.09 51.95 -40.78
N GLU A 46 2.22 52.92 -41.08
CA GLU A 46 0.79 52.66 -41.34
C GLU A 46 0.57 51.89 -42.64
N LEU A 47 1.35 52.19 -43.68
CA LEU A 47 1.32 51.46 -44.96
C LEU A 47 1.77 50.00 -44.76
N TRP A 48 2.90 49.78 -44.05
CA TRP A 48 3.38 48.43 -43.74
C TRP A 48 2.40 47.67 -42.83
N GLY A 49 1.76 48.34 -41.86
CA GLY A 49 0.73 47.73 -41.00
C GLY A 49 -0.51 47.28 -41.77
N LEU A 50 -0.99 48.08 -42.73
CA LEU A 50 -2.09 47.71 -43.63
C LEU A 50 -1.72 46.54 -44.56
N CYS A 51 -0.52 46.55 -45.14
CA CYS A 51 -0.06 45.45 -46.00
C CYS A 51 0.15 44.13 -45.23
N LEU A 52 0.63 44.19 -44.00
CA LEU A 52 0.77 43.02 -43.13
C LEU A 52 -0.60 42.50 -42.66
N GLY A 53 -1.55 43.38 -42.33
CA GLY A 53 -2.91 42.99 -41.97
C GLY A 53 -3.68 42.34 -43.13
N CYS A 54 -3.56 42.88 -44.35
CA CYS A 54 -4.22 42.34 -45.54
C CYS A 54 -3.62 41.02 -46.05
N SER A 55 -2.41 40.64 -45.64
CA SER A 55 -1.78 39.37 -46.02
C SER A 55 -2.02 38.25 -45.01
N VAL A 56 -2.13 38.57 -43.71
CA VAL A 56 -2.37 37.57 -42.66
C VAL A 56 -3.78 36.98 -42.72
N PHE A 57 -4.79 37.78 -43.09
CA PHE A 57 -6.18 37.32 -43.16
C PHE A 57 -6.45 36.29 -44.28
N PRO A 58 -6.03 36.48 -45.55
CA PRO A 58 -6.22 35.45 -46.56
C PRO A 58 -5.38 34.21 -46.30
N LEU A 59 -4.20 34.35 -45.69
CA LEU A 59 -3.38 33.19 -45.28
C LEU A 59 -4.05 32.39 -44.16
N SER A 60 -4.64 33.05 -43.15
CA SER A 60 -5.34 32.33 -42.08
C SER A 60 -6.61 31.64 -42.58
N VAL A 61 -7.37 32.28 -43.47
CA VAL A 61 -8.55 31.67 -44.10
C VAL A 61 -8.14 30.48 -44.98
N ALA A 62 -7.07 30.60 -45.78
CA ALA A 62 -6.56 29.49 -46.58
C ALA A 62 -6.07 28.33 -45.70
N LEU A 63 -5.42 28.62 -44.58
CA LEU A 63 -4.95 27.61 -43.63
C LEU A 63 -6.12 26.90 -42.93
N LEU A 64 -7.15 27.64 -42.52
CA LEU A 64 -8.37 27.04 -41.96
C LEU A 64 -9.09 26.17 -42.99
N ASN A 65 -9.23 26.64 -44.22
CA ASN A 65 -9.94 25.91 -45.27
C ASN A 65 -9.15 24.65 -45.70
N TRP A 66 -7.82 24.71 -45.68
CA TRP A 66 -6.95 23.55 -45.87
C TRP A 66 -7.08 22.56 -44.69
N TYR A 67 -7.13 23.06 -43.46
CA TYR A 67 -7.32 22.23 -42.27
C TYR A 67 -8.70 21.52 -42.26
N ASP A 68 -9.76 22.25 -42.62
CA ASP A 68 -11.11 21.67 -42.72
C ASP A 68 -11.19 20.63 -43.84
N ARG A 69 -10.57 20.87 -45.00
CA ARG A 69 -10.46 19.85 -46.07
C ARG A 69 -9.70 18.60 -45.64
N GLN A 70 -8.58 18.76 -44.91
CA GLN A 70 -7.86 17.60 -44.36
C GLN A 70 -8.70 16.81 -43.37
N LYS A 71 -9.57 17.48 -42.61
CA LYS A 71 -10.46 16.82 -41.65
C LYS A 71 -11.59 16.05 -42.33
N GLU A 72 -12.09 16.54 -43.46
CA GLU A 72 -13.14 15.87 -44.26
C GLU A 72 -12.60 14.69 -45.07
N GLU A 73 -11.35 14.74 -45.53
CA GLU A 73 -10.69 13.62 -46.25
C GLU A 73 -10.06 12.57 -45.33
N ALA A 74 -9.99 12.82 -44.03
CA ALA A 74 -9.54 11.83 -43.07
C ALA A 74 -10.58 10.68 -43.01
N PRO A 75 -10.16 9.41 -43.20
CA PRO A 75 -11.07 8.29 -43.00
C PRO A 75 -11.64 8.39 -41.57
N PRO A 76 -12.94 8.10 -41.38
CA PRO A 76 -13.52 8.09 -40.04
C PRO A 76 -12.64 7.22 -39.13
N PRO A 77 -12.39 7.64 -37.88
CA PRO A 77 -11.58 6.86 -36.97
C PRO A 77 -12.21 5.47 -36.92
N GLU A 78 -11.41 4.45 -37.23
CA GLU A 78 -11.82 3.07 -37.10
C GLU A 78 -12.30 2.92 -35.65
N LEU A 79 -13.62 2.76 -35.47
CA LEU A 79 -14.20 2.44 -34.18
C LEU A 79 -13.39 1.25 -33.68
N ALA A 80 -12.77 1.40 -32.50
CA ALA A 80 -12.00 0.32 -31.88
C ALA A 80 -12.80 -0.98 -32.07
N PRO A 81 -12.16 -2.07 -32.54
CA PRO A 81 -12.87 -3.29 -32.91
C PRO A 81 -13.90 -3.58 -31.84
N ASP A 82 -15.16 -3.77 -32.27
CA ASP A 82 -16.32 -4.01 -31.40
C ASP A 82 -15.84 -4.79 -30.18
N PHE A 83 -16.01 -4.22 -28.98
CA PHE A 83 -15.46 -4.78 -27.75
C PHE A 83 -15.92 -6.22 -27.64
N HIS A 84 -15.09 -7.14 -28.13
CA HIS A 84 -15.47 -8.53 -28.27
C HIS A 84 -15.58 -9.03 -26.85
N SER A 85 -16.84 -9.16 -26.42
CA SER A 85 -17.35 -10.03 -25.37
C SER A 85 -16.26 -10.46 -24.42
N THR A 86 -16.12 -9.75 -23.29
CA THR A 86 -15.48 -10.18 -22.05
C THR A 86 -14.66 -11.43 -22.27
N GLN A 87 -13.48 -11.30 -22.90
CA GLN A 87 -12.58 -12.44 -22.98
C GLN A 87 -12.43 -12.87 -21.53
N SER A 88 -12.90 -14.09 -21.23
CA SER A 88 -12.71 -14.68 -19.93
C SER A 88 -11.20 -14.80 -19.80
N VAL A 89 -10.59 -13.80 -19.18
CA VAL A 89 -9.24 -13.91 -18.67
C VAL A 89 -9.35 -15.08 -17.73
N ALA A 90 -8.83 -16.23 -18.16
CA ALA A 90 -8.63 -17.35 -17.26
C ALA A 90 -7.70 -16.81 -16.18
N MET A 91 -8.29 -16.35 -15.07
CA MET A 91 -7.52 -15.97 -13.92
C MET A 91 -6.73 -17.23 -13.56
N ALA A 92 -5.41 -17.18 -13.71
CA ALA A 92 -4.55 -18.22 -13.17
C ALA A 92 -5.04 -18.48 -11.73
N PRO A 93 -5.22 -19.76 -11.33
CA PRO A 93 -5.69 -20.07 -10.00
C PRO A 93 -4.80 -19.31 -9.02
N LYS A 94 -5.43 -18.38 -8.28
CA LYS A 94 -4.73 -17.54 -7.31
C LYS A 94 -4.07 -18.53 -6.35
N GLN A 95 -2.74 -18.60 -6.35
CA GLN A 95 -2.03 -19.50 -5.44
C GLN A 95 -2.54 -19.23 -4.03
N GLN A 96 -3.12 -20.27 -3.44
CA GLN A 96 -3.73 -20.21 -2.12
C GLN A 96 -2.64 -19.93 -1.09
N LEU A 97 -2.90 -18.99 -0.17
CA LEU A 97 -2.02 -18.77 0.97
C LEU A 97 -2.15 -19.95 1.93
N GLY A 98 -1.02 -20.41 2.44
CA GLY A 98 -0.92 -21.63 3.23
C GLY A 98 -0.06 -22.67 2.54
N GLY A 99 0.36 -23.66 3.31
CA GLY A 99 1.27 -24.69 2.87
C GLY A 99 1.87 -25.43 4.07
N PRO A 100 2.51 -26.58 3.81
CA PRO A 100 3.00 -27.43 4.87
C PRO A 100 4.13 -26.75 5.62
N PHE A 101 4.03 -26.77 6.95
CA PHE A 101 5.13 -26.39 7.83
C PHE A 101 5.14 -27.29 9.05
N ARG A 102 6.31 -27.36 9.68
CA ARG A 102 6.51 -28.05 10.95
C ARG A 102 7.28 -27.14 11.87
N LEU A 103 6.68 -26.76 12.98
CA LEU A 103 7.26 -25.84 13.96
C LEU A 103 7.10 -26.41 15.36
N ARG A 104 7.88 -25.88 16.29
CA ARG A 104 7.87 -26.28 17.69
C ARG A 104 6.96 -25.37 18.50
N ASP A 105 6.04 -25.97 19.24
CA ASP A 105 5.15 -25.27 20.14
C ASP A 105 5.88 -24.85 21.44
N SER A 106 5.75 -23.58 21.82
CA SER A 106 6.44 -23.01 22.98
C SER A 106 6.02 -23.63 24.31
N ARG A 107 4.75 -24.02 24.43
CA ARG A 107 4.13 -24.50 25.66
C ARG A 107 4.42 -25.97 25.89
N THR A 108 4.27 -26.78 24.84
CA THR A 108 4.46 -28.23 24.94
C THR A 108 5.88 -28.68 24.61
N GLY A 109 6.64 -27.85 23.87
CA GLY A 109 7.94 -28.21 23.33
C GLY A 109 7.90 -29.25 22.20
N ALA A 110 6.71 -29.71 21.81
CA ALA A 110 6.51 -30.68 20.74
C ALA A 110 6.49 -30.00 19.36
N TYR A 111 6.80 -30.77 18.32
CA TYR A 111 6.59 -30.32 16.95
C TYR A 111 5.13 -30.47 16.56
N VAL A 112 4.60 -29.47 15.88
CA VAL A 112 3.23 -29.38 15.39
C VAL A 112 3.27 -29.06 13.90
N THR A 113 2.44 -29.74 13.13
CA THR A 113 2.24 -29.48 11.70
C THR A 113 1.10 -28.52 11.45
N ASP A 114 1.05 -27.91 10.27
CA ASP A 114 -0.06 -27.05 9.84
C ASP A 114 -1.42 -27.76 9.93
N GLN A 115 -1.48 -29.03 9.52
CA GLN A 115 -2.71 -29.83 9.55
C GLN A 115 -3.21 -30.02 10.98
N GLU A 116 -2.34 -30.46 11.90
CA GLU A 116 -2.68 -30.64 13.31
C GLU A 116 -3.08 -29.32 13.98
N LEU A 117 -2.47 -28.21 13.55
CA LEU A 117 -2.74 -26.89 14.10
C LEU A 117 -4.12 -26.38 13.70
N PHE A 118 -4.49 -26.50 12.43
CA PHE A 118 -5.69 -25.87 11.88
C PHE A 118 -6.91 -26.78 11.87
N GLN A 119 -6.74 -28.10 11.90
CA GLN A 119 -7.84 -29.03 11.81
C GLN A 119 -8.86 -28.79 12.94
N ASN A 120 -10.12 -28.57 12.54
CA ASN A 120 -11.25 -28.29 13.44
C ASN A 120 -11.11 -27.02 14.31
N HIS A 121 -10.19 -26.12 14.00
CA HIS A 121 -9.99 -24.87 14.74
C HIS A 121 -10.03 -23.66 13.81
N TRP A 122 -10.68 -22.60 14.27
CA TRP A 122 -10.51 -21.28 13.67
C TRP A 122 -9.24 -20.67 14.21
N THR A 123 -8.31 -20.28 13.35
CA THR A 123 -6.99 -19.84 13.80
C THR A 123 -6.70 -18.42 13.33
N LEU A 124 -6.51 -17.51 14.28
CA LEU A 124 -5.92 -16.20 14.04
C LEU A 124 -4.40 -16.34 14.04
N LEU A 125 -3.82 -16.48 12.86
CA LEU A 125 -2.39 -16.66 12.66
C LEU A 125 -1.70 -15.29 12.49
N TYR A 126 -0.72 -15.01 13.33
CA TYR A 126 0.05 -13.77 13.30
C TYR A 126 1.55 -14.07 13.32
N PHE A 127 2.30 -13.46 12.40
CA PHE A 127 3.75 -13.59 12.31
C PHE A 127 4.42 -12.40 12.98
N GLY A 128 5.42 -12.64 13.81
CA GLY A 128 6.17 -11.58 14.49
C GLY A 128 7.35 -12.11 15.29
N PHE A 129 7.88 -11.33 16.23
CA PHE A 129 9.02 -11.75 17.07
C PHE A 129 8.94 -11.09 18.46
N SER A 130 9.50 -11.75 19.48
CA SER A 130 9.30 -11.34 20.88
C SER A 130 9.92 -9.97 21.23
N LYS A 131 11.05 -9.63 20.59
CA LYS A 131 11.78 -8.36 20.78
C LYS A 131 11.29 -7.20 19.91
N CYS A 132 10.11 -7.32 19.30
CA CYS A 132 9.51 -6.23 18.52
C CYS A 132 9.15 -5.07 19.44
N ALA A 133 9.56 -3.84 19.06
CA ALA A 133 9.42 -2.65 19.90
C ALA A 133 7.96 -2.38 20.32
N GLU A 134 7.05 -2.24 19.36
CA GLU A 134 5.68 -1.76 19.65
C GLU A 134 4.57 -2.50 18.88
N VAL A 135 4.82 -2.86 17.62
CA VAL A 135 3.76 -3.37 16.74
C VAL A 135 3.27 -4.75 17.18
N CYS A 136 4.15 -5.74 17.37
CA CYS A 136 3.75 -7.09 17.80
C CYS A 136 3.00 -7.07 19.14
N PRO A 137 3.49 -6.39 20.21
CA PRO A 137 2.75 -6.32 21.46
C PRO A 137 1.34 -5.73 21.31
N SER A 138 1.19 -4.68 20.49
CA SER A 138 -0.10 -4.03 20.26
C SER A 138 -1.07 -4.92 19.47
N THR A 139 -0.57 -5.69 18.49
CA THR A 139 -1.39 -6.59 17.69
C THR A 139 -1.86 -7.80 18.50
N LEU A 140 -0.99 -8.38 19.35
CA LEU A 140 -1.39 -9.47 20.26
C LEU A 140 -2.42 -9.03 21.30
N GLN A 141 -2.31 -7.78 21.76
CA GLN A 141 -3.32 -7.18 22.63
C GLN A 141 -4.67 -7.04 21.89
N PHE A 142 -4.65 -6.56 20.65
CA PHE A 142 -5.86 -6.49 19.82
C PHE A 142 -6.48 -7.87 19.58
N ILE A 143 -5.68 -8.90 19.28
CA ILE A 143 -6.17 -10.28 19.14
C ILE A 143 -6.84 -10.76 20.43
N THR A 144 -6.24 -10.47 21.58
CA THR A 144 -6.82 -10.81 22.90
C THR A 144 -8.17 -10.14 23.11
N GLU A 145 -8.28 -8.86 22.77
CA GLU A 145 -9.54 -8.11 22.86
C GLU A 145 -10.59 -8.63 21.87
N LEU A 146 -10.17 -8.98 20.65
CA LEU A 146 -11.01 -9.56 19.61
C LEU A 146 -11.62 -10.89 20.07
N MET A 147 -10.80 -11.79 20.60
CA MET A 147 -11.26 -13.08 21.08
C MET A 147 -12.26 -12.93 22.24
N ARG A 148 -11.97 -12.03 23.21
CA ARG A 148 -12.91 -11.71 24.30
C ARG A 148 -14.21 -11.08 23.81
N ALA A 149 -14.14 -10.21 22.81
CA ALA A 149 -15.32 -9.59 22.22
C ALA A 149 -16.18 -10.61 21.47
N CYS A 150 -15.56 -11.58 20.79
CA CYS A 150 -16.26 -12.73 20.23
C CYS A 150 -16.96 -13.54 21.31
N ASP A 151 -16.27 -13.91 22.40
CA ASP A 151 -16.89 -14.65 23.51
C ASP A 151 -18.10 -13.91 24.12
N ALA A 152 -18.05 -12.57 24.18
CA ALA A 152 -19.12 -11.76 24.76
C ALA A 152 -20.30 -11.49 23.80
N LYS A 153 -20.04 -11.30 22.51
CA LYS A 153 -21.05 -10.90 21.51
C LYS A 153 -21.65 -12.08 20.74
N LEU A 154 -20.88 -13.15 20.52
CA LEU A 154 -21.24 -14.26 19.64
C LEU A 154 -21.67 -15.49 20.48
N THR A 155 -22.90 -15.46 20.98
CA THR A 155 -23.40 -16.40 22.01
C THR A 155 -24.45 -17.40 21.54
N ASP A 156 -25.00 -17.22 20.33
CA ASP A 156 -26.07 -18.07 19.79
C ASP A 156 -25.53 -19.15 18.84
N SER A 157 -25.96 -19.16 17.57
CA SER A 157 -25.58 -20.15 16.55
C SER A 157 -24.08 -20.22 16.27
N THR A 158 -23.33 -19.19 16.64
CA THR A 158 -21.88 -19.06 16.44
C THR A 158 -21.05 -19.49 17.65
N ALA A 159 -21.67 -19.72 18.83
CA ALA A 159 -20.94 -20.03 20.06
C ALA A 159 -20.05 -21.29 19.95
N ALA A 160 -20.52 -22.31 19.22
CA ALA A 160 -19.75 -23.53 18.99
C ALA A 160 -18.49 -23.30 18.15
N GLU A 161 -18.52 -22.33 17.23
CA GLU A 161 -17.36 -21.97 16.41
C GLU A 161 -16.41 -21.05 17.18
N VAL A 162 -16.94 -20.12 17.99
CA VAL A 162 -16.16 -19.27 18.90
C VAL A 162 -15.36 -20.12 19.90
N ALA A 163 -15.95 -21.21 20.42
CA ALA A 163 -15.25 -22.14 21.30
C ALA A 163 -14.04 -22.83 20.64
N LYS A 164 -14.00 -22.91 19.30
CA LYS A 164 -12.90 -23.47 18.51
C LYS A 164 -11.89 -22.39 18.05
N LEU A 165 -12.13 -21.12 18.38
CA LEU A 165 -11.25 -20.02 18.02
C LEU A 165 -9.98 -20.07 18.87
N GLN A 166 -8.83 -20.13 18.20
CA GLN A 166 -7.51 -20.00 18.79
C GLN A 166 -6.72 -18.90 18.10
N ALA A 167 -5.66 -18.44 18.76
CA ALA A 167 -4.67 -17.55 18.16
C ALA A 167 -3.30 -18.22 18.16
N VAL A 168 -2.55 -18.01 17.09
CA VAL A 168 -1.20 -18.55 16.93
C VAL A 168 -0.24 -17.43 16.59
N PHE A 169 0.76 -17.24 17.45
CA PHE A 169 1.90 -16.39 17.21
C PHE A 169 3.04 -17.21 16.63
N LEU A 170 3.41 -16.97 15.38
CA LEU A 170 4.52 -17.65 14.72
C LEU A 170 5.74 -16.74 14.74
N SER A 171 6.78 -17.14 15.47
CA SER A 171 8.00 -16.38 15.55
C SER A 171 8.81 -16.48 14.26
N ILE A 172 9.17 -15.33 13.69
CA ILE A 172 10.11 -15.21 12.57
C ILE A 172 11.58 -15.16 13.02
N ASP A 173 11.83 -15.00 14.32
CA ASP A 173 13.16 -14.85 14.91
C ASP A 173 13.67 -16.18 15.47
N SER A 174 14.26 -17.01 14.61
CA SER A 174 14.80 -18.31 15.01
C SER A 174 16.02 -18.24 15.93
N PHE A 175 16.64 -17.06 16.09
CA PHE A 175 17.90 -16.91 16.85
C PHE A 175 17.65 -16.52 18.31
N ARG A 176 16.69 -15.62 18.56
CA ARG A 176 16.42 -15.07 19.90
C ARG A 176 15.17 -15.68 20.54
N ASP A 177 14.20 -16.12 19.75
CA ASP A 177 12.94 -16.62 20.27
C ASP A 177 13.01 -18.13 20.56
N THR A 178 13.46 -18.47 21.77
CA THR A 178 13.36 -19.85 22.28
C THR A 178 11.94 -20.14 22.81
N PRO A 179 11.54 -21.42 22.92
CA PRO A 179 10.26 -21.80 23.52
C PRO A 179 10.00 -21.14 24.88
N GLU A 180 11.02 -21.06 25.74
CA GLU A 180 10.90 -20.51 27.09
C GLU A 180 10.72 -18.99 27.09
N VAL A 181 11.34 -18.30 26.14
CA VAL A 181 11.18 -16.85 25.95
C VAL A 181 9.78 -16.56 25.41
N LEU A 182 9.35 -17.31 24.40
CA LEU A 182 8.03 -17.15 23.79
C LEU A 182 6.90 -17.43 24.77
N GLU A 183 6.98 -18.48 25.57
CA GLU A 183 5.91 -18.80 26.53
C GLU A 183 5.73 -17.67 27.56
N LYS A 184 6.84 -17.11 28.06
CA LYS A 184 6.79 -15.93 28.95
C LYS A 184 6.23 -14.70 28.23
N TYR A 185 6.58 -14.51 26.96
CA TYR A 185 6.10 -13.39 26.16
C TYR A 185 4.59 -13.46 25.95
N ILE A 186 4.06 -14.65 25.64
CA ILE A 186 2.64 -14.83 25.37
C ILE A 186 1.76 -14.98 26.61
N ALA A 187 2.34 -15.32 27.77
CA ALA A 187 1.61 -15.57 29.02
C ALA A 187 0.73 -14.41 29.53
N LYS A 188 0.95 -13.18 29.06
CA LYS A 188 0.16 -12.00 29.44
C LYS A 188 -1.09 -11.78 28.58
N TYR A 189 -1.26 -12.52 27.49
CA TYR A 189 -2.37 -12.40 26.54
C TYR A 189 -3.47 -13.46 26.78
N ASP A 190 -4.36 -13.69 25.81
CA ASP A 190 -5.39 -14.73 25.91
C ASP A 190 -4.78 -16.14 26.14
N PRO A 191 -5.31 -16.96 27.05
CA PRO A 191 -4.77 -18.29 27.35
C PRO A 191 -4.85 -19.29 26.17
N ARG A 192 -5.73 -19.04 25.20
CA ARG A 192 -5.82 -19.80 23.94
C ARG A 192 -4.72 -19.46 22.95
N LEU A 193 -3.94 -18.40 23.20
CA LEU A 193 -2.79 -18.06 22.38
C LEU A 193 -1.70 -19.12 22.53
N ARG A 194 -1.21 -19.61 21.39
CA ARG A 194 -0.06 -20.52 21.27
C ARG A 194 1.06 -19.79 20.54
N ALA A 195 2.31 -20.04 20.93
CA ALA A 195 3.46 -19.55 20.18
C ALA A 195 4.21 -20.71 19.53
N LEU A 196 4.63 -20.50 18.28
CA LEU A 196 5.42 -21.45 17.51
C LEU A 196 6.77 -20.83 17.17
N CYS A 197 7.83 -21.63 17.29
CA CYS A 197 9.19 -21.28 16.90
C CYS A 197 9.85 -22.45 16.16
N GLY A 198 11.01 -22.21 15.56
CA GLY A 198 11.73 -23.25 14.85
C GLY A 198 13.10 -22.80 14.41
N THR A 199 13.76 -23.67 13.66
CA THR A 199 15.02 -23.33 12.97
C THR A 199 14.75 -22.33 11.83
N ALA A 200 15.79 -21.62 11.39
CA ALA A 200 15.68 -20.65 10.30
C ALA A 200 15.05 -21.23 9.03
N GLY A 201 15.33 -22.51 8.71
CA GLY A 201 14.74 -23.21 7.55
C GLY A 201 13.25 -23.49 7.71
N GLU A 202 12.82 -23.95 8.89
CA GLU A 202 11.40 -24.22 9.20
C GLU A 202 10.57 -22.93 9.20
N VAL A 203 11.11 -21.88 9.83
CA VAL A 203 10.48 -20.55 9.87
C VAL A 203 10.36 -19.97 8.46
N ARG A 204 11.40 -20.06 7.64
CA ARG A 204 11.36 -19.60 6.24
C ARG A 204 10.33 -20.37 5.42
N GLN A 205 10.23 -21.69 5.61
CA GLN A 205 9.22 -22.50 4.95
C GLN A 205 7.81 -22.01 5.29
N ALA A 206 7.52 -21.79 6.57
CA ALA A 206 6.23 -21.27 7.01
C ALA A 206 5.97 -19.85 6.47
N ALA A 207 6.95 -18.95 6.57
CA ALA A 207 6.82 -17.59 6.06
C ALA A 207 6.55 -17.57 4.54
N ASN A 208 7.25 -18.40 3.76
CA ASN A 208 7.03 -18.51 2.32
C ASN A 208 5.65 -19.06 1.96
N ALA A 209 5.15 -20.07 2.69
CA ALA A 209 3.82 -20.64 2.50
C ALA A 209 2.71 -19.59 2.69
N TRP A 210 2.91 -18.67 3.64
CA TRP A 210 1.99 -17.58 3.93
C TRP A 210 2.36 -16.27 3.23
N ARG A 211 3.38 -16.27 2.37
CA ARG A 211 3.94 -15.09 1.68
C ARG A 211 4.26 -13.93 2.61
N VAL A 212 4.71 -14.25 3.82
CA VAL A 212 5.19 -13.30 4.80
C VAL A 212 6.62 -12.95 4.46
N TYR A 213 6.82 -11.71 4.03
CA TYR A 213 8.15 -11.14 3.89
C TYR A 213 8.67 -10.72 5.26
N TYR A 214 9.93 -11.06 5.54
CA TYR A 214 10.67 -10.53 6.68
C TYR A 214 12.14 -10.36 6.31
N SER A 215 12.78 -9.31 6.83
CA SER A 215 14.19 -9.02 6.60
C SER A 215 14.83 -8.46 7.87
N SER A 216 15.93 -9.09 8.33
CA SER A 216 16.80 -8.55 9.37
C SER A 216 17.97 -7.85 8.66
N VAL A 217 17.89 -6.52 8.56
CA VAL A 217 19.01 -5.62 8.22
C VAL A 217 19.78 -5.95 6.93
N GLU A 218 19.44 -5.22 5.85
CA GLU A 218 20.23 -4.90 4.63
C GLU A 218 20.99 -6.00 3.87
N GLU A 219 21.02 -7.26 4.30
CA GLU A 219 21.60 -8.34 3.52
C GLU A 219 20.50 -9.04 2.73
N THR A 220 20.52 -8.83 1.41
CA THR A 220 19.67 -9.56 0.47
C THR A 220 20.01 -11.06 0.48
N ASP A 221 19.08 -11.91 0.03
CA ASP A 221 19.34 -13.34 -0.09
C ASP A 221 20.59 -13.64 -0.95
N GLU A 222 20.83 -12.83 -1.99
CA GLU A 222 22.01 -12.91 -2.85
C GLU A 222 23.30 -12.56 -2.11
N GLU A 223 23.27 -11.54 -1.25
CA GLU A 223 24.42 -11.15 -0.42
C GLU A 223 24.72 -12.19 0.65
N ARG A 224 23.67 -12.81 1.23
CA ARG A 224 23.82 -13.92 2.18
C ARG A 224 24.44 -15.14 1.53
N GLU A 225 23.92 -15.57 0.37
CA GLU A 225 24.47 -16.71 -0.38
C GLU A 225 25.92 -16.44 -0.81
N ALA A 226 26.22 -15.22 -1.25
CA ALA A 226 27.58 -14.82 -1.61
C ALA A 226 28.53 -14.79 -0.40
N ARG A 227 28.05 -14.42 0.79
CA ARG A 227 28.81 -14.45 2.05
C ARG A 227 29.10 -15.88 2.48
N GLU A 228 28.08 -16.74 2.46
CA GLU A 228 28.18 -18.16 2.79
C GLU A 228 29.14 -18.87 1.84
N ALA A 229 29.05 -18.61 0.53
CA ALA A 229 29.97 -19.14 -0.47
C ALA A 229 31.43 -18.69 -0.27
N LYS A 230 31.64 -17.52 0.34
CA LYS A 230 32.96 -16.99 0.70
C LYS A 230 33.47 -17.47 2.06
N GLY A 231 32.68 -18.27 2.78
CA GLY A 231 33.03 -18.75 4.13
C GLY A 231 33.21 -17.62 5.15
N ILE A 232 32.62 -16.45 4.88
CA ILE A 232 32.67 -15.31 5.78
C ILE A 232 31.68 -15.59 6.93
N PRO A 233 32.11 -15.51 8.20
CA PRO A 233 31.21 -15.74 9.33
C PRO A 233 30.04 -14.75 9.31
N GLU A 234 28.91 -15.19 9.84
CA GLU A 234 27.68 -14.41 9.94
C GLU A 234 27.96 -13.03 10.56
N VAL A 235 27.39 -11.97 9.97
CA VAL A 235 27.54 -10.62 10.52
C VAL A 235 27.03 -10.66 11.95
N TYR A 236 27.86 -10.22 12.90
CA TYR A 236 27.48 -10.11 14.30
C TYR A 236 26.36 -9.06 14.41
N LEU A 237 25.13 -9.52 14.29
CA LEU A 237 23.96 -8.73 14.64
C LEU A 237 23.98 -8.61 16.16
N ASP A 238 24.17 -7.38 16.64
CA ASP A 238 23.96 -7.11 18.05
C ASP A 238 22.49 -7.39 18.41
N ASP A 239 22.20 -7.49 19.69
CA ASP A 239 20.90 -7.90 20.19
C ASP A 239 19.74 -6.90 19.87
N THR A 240 20.03 -5.81 19.16
CA THR A 240 19.12 -4.69 18.88
C THR A 240 18.43 -4.74 17.51
N TYR A 241 18.77 -5.69 16.65
CA TYR A 241 18.16 -5.76 15.32
C TYR A 241 16.63 -5.94 15.39
N GLN A 242 15.95 -5.31 14.42
CA GLN A 242 14.51 -5.37 14.22
C GLN A 242 14.23 -5.99 12.85
N PHE A 243 13.12 -6.72 12.74
CA PHE A 243 12.61 -7.19 11.46
C PHE A 243 11.53 -6.25 10.96
N ASP A 244 11.62 -5.87 9.69
CA ASP A 244 10.43 -5.44 8.95
C ASP A 244 9.60 -6.69 8.64
N HIS A 245 8.32 -6.73 9.03
CA HIS A 245 7.42 -7.82 8.67
C HIS A 245 5.97 -7.35 8.49
N SER A 246 5.19 -8.15 7.76
CA SER A 246 3.75 -7.88 7.57
C SER A 246 3.01 -7.90 8.91
N CYS A 247 2.14 -6.91 9.10
CA CYS A 247 1.31 -6.76 10.31
C CYS A 247 -0.08 -7.41 10.18
N ALA A 248 -0.31 -8.17 9.11
CA ALA A 248 -1.59 -8.83 8.87
C ALA A 248 -1.82 -10.00 9.84
N ILE A 249 -3.05 -10.12 10.33
CA ILE A 249 -3.54 -11.27 11.07
C ILE A 249 -4.33 -12.13 10.10
N TYR A 250 -3.91 -13.36 9.85
CA TYR A 250 -4.58 -14.26 8.91
C TYR A 250 -5.66 -15.05 9.66
N LEU A 251 -6.86 -15.13 9.09
CA LEU A 251 -7.89 -16.06 9.52
C LEU A 251 -7.78 -17.34 8.73
N VAL A 252 -7.51 -18.44 9.43
CA VAL A 252 -7.50 -19.80 8.86
C VAL A 252 -8.74 -20.53 9.35
N GLY A 253 -9.47 -21.11 8.42
CA GLY A 253 -10.65 -21.92 8.73
C GLY A 253 -10.28 -23.30 9.27
N PRO A 254 -11.26 -24.05 9.81
CA PRO A 254 -11.08 -25.41 10.32
C PRO A 254 -10.69 -26.43 9.23
N ASP A 255 -10.80 -26.03 7.96
CA ASP A 255 -10.35 -26.75 6.77
C ASP A 255 -8.86 -26.51 6.44
N GLY A 256 -8.16 -25.70 7.24
CA GLY A 256 -6.76 -25.33 7.01
C GLY A 256 -6.55 -24.31 5.89
N LYS A 257 -7.64 -23.78 5.30
CA LYS A 257 -7.57 -22.78 4.24
C LYS A 257 -7.65 -21.38 4.81
N MET A 258 -6.91 -20.45 4.21
CA MET A 258 -7.03 -19.03 4.50
C MET A 258 -8.42 -18.53 4.09
N LYS A 259 -9.14 -17.88 5.02
CA LYS A 259 -10.49 -17.33 4.82
C LYS A 259 -10.49 -15.82 4.71
N ASP A 260 -9.66 -15.15 5.52
CA ASP A 260 -9.63 -13.69 5.57
C ASP A 260 -8.31 -13.16 6.15
N PHE A 261 -8.13 -11.84 6.12
CA PHE A 261 -7.08 -11.15 6.87
C PHE A 261 -7.67 -9.95 7.63
N PHE A 262 -7.06 -9.65 8.77
CA PHE A 262 -7.40 -8.52 9.63
C PHE A 262 -6.18 -7.65 9.88
N PHE A 263 -6.46 -6.37 10.13
CA PHE A 263 -5.50 -5.41 10.62
C PHE A 263 -6.08 -4.76 11.87
N LYS A 264 -5.22 -4.39 12.81
CA LYS A 264 -5.65 -3.69 14.04
C LYS A 264 -6.40 -2.40 13.70
N GLU A 265 -5.98 -1.74 12.62
CA GLU A 265 -6.52 -0.48 12.11
C GLU A 265 -7.98 -0.57 11.66
N MET A 266 -8.49 -1.78 11.37
CA MET A 266 -9.90 -2.00 11.04
C MET A 266 -10.82 -1.77 12.23
N GLY A 267 -10.30 -1.83 13.46
CA GLY A 267 -11.10 -1.70 14.66
C GLY A 267 -11.77 -3.01 15.09
N LEU A 268 -12.10 -3.06 16.38
CA LEU A 268 -12.58 -4.26 17.05
C LEU A 268 -13.96 -4.69 16.57
N GLU A 269 -14.88 -3.75 16.39
CA GLU A 269 -16.27 -4.06 16.03
C GLU A 269 -16.38 -4.65 14.62
N ASP A 270 -15.67 -4.05 13.65
CA ASP A 270 -15.61 -4.54 12.29
C ASP A 270 -14.96 -5.92 12.20
N ALA A 271 -13.90 -6.17 12.98
CA ALA A 271 -13.27 -7.48 13.05
C ALA A 271 -14.21 -8.55 13.62
N VAL A 272 -14.95 -8.25 14.70
CA VAL A 272 -15.95 -9.17 15.27
C VAL A 272 -17.06 -9.46 14.27
N SER A 273 -17.60 -8.43 13.61
CA SER A 273 -18.68 -8.60 12.63
C SER A 273 -18.24 -9.47 11.44
N ARG A 274 -17.01 -9.29 10.95
CA ARG A 274 -16.47 -10.15 9.89
C ARG A 274 -16.25 -11.58 10.35
N LEU A 275 -15.77 -11.81 11.58
CA LEU A 275 -15.65 -13.16 12.15
C LEU A 275 -17.02 -13.84 12.27
N GLU A 276 -18.04 -13.11 12.71
CA GLU A 276 -19.41 -13.62 12.80
C GLU A 276 -19.92 -14.13 11.45
N VAL A 277 -19.67 -13.38 10.37
CA VAL A 277 -20.03 -13.79 9.00
C VAL A 277 -19.38 -15.13 8.62
N HIS A 278 -18.11 -15.32 8.97
CA HIS A 278 -17.39 -16.57 8.71
C HIS A 278 -17.91 -17.72 9.57
N PHE A 279 -18.20 -17.48 10.86
CA PHE A 279 -18.70 -18.51 11.78
C PHE A 279 -20.14 -18.95 11.46
N ALA A 280 -20.99 -18.01 11.06
CA ALA A 280 -22.37 -18.31 10.67
C ALA A 280 -22.46 -18.93 9.26
N ASP A 281 -21.35 -19.05 8.53
CA ASP A 281 -21.27 -19.63 7.18
C ASP A 281 -22.32 -19.03 6.23
N ILE A 282 -22.63 -17.73 6.40
CA ILE A 282 -23.78 -17.06 5.76
C ILE A 282 -23.73 -17.16 4.23
N TYR A 283 -22.52 -17.25 3.67
CA TYR A 283 -22.29 -17.34 2.23
C TYR A 283 -21.85 -18.74 1.75
N GLY A 284 -21.86 -19.77 2.61
CA GLY A 284 -21.37 -21.10 2.26
C GLY A 284 -19.86 -21.14 2.01
N PHE A 285 -19.08 -20.34 2.74
CA PHE A 285 -17.60 -20.30 2.64
C PHE A 285 -16.91 -21.57 3.14
N LYS A 286 -17.67 -22.59 3.56
CA LYS A 286 -17.13 -23.95 3.79
C LYS A 286 -16.27 -24.48 2.65
N ASP A 287 -16.45 -24.00 1.42
CA ASP A 287 -15.73 -24.54 0.26
C ASP A 287 -15.05 -23.51 -0.67
N THR A 288 -15.03 -22.22 -0.34
CA THR A 288 -14.54 -21.22 -1.30
C THR A 288 -13.06 -20.84 -1.11
N ARG A 289 -12.33 -21.25 -2.16
CA ARG A 289 -11.07 -20.75 -2.76
C ARG A 289 -9.79 -21.00 -2.00
#